data_AF-A0A1E3XBW1-F1
#
_entry.id   AF-A0A1E3XBW1-F1
#
_cell.length_a   1.000
_cell.length_b   1.000
_cell.length_c   1.000
_cell.angle_alpha   90.00
_cell.angle_beta   90.00
_cell.angle_gamma   90.00
#
_symmetry.space_group_name_H-M   'P 1'
#
loop_
_entity.id
_entity.type
_entity.pdbx_description
1 polymer ?
#
loop_
_entity_poly.entity_id
_entity_poly.type
_entity_poly.pdbx_seq_one_letter_code
_entity_poly.pdbx_strand_id
1 'polypeptide(L)'
;MFLKTFTIFLLLYSSIFIFCKVSHANEHIPKESKCLNETIHNGENIDNLTGERIKKFHANKEFTKEHLRELEKGMRLELDGASFQALFSRYVTACMQLKEHKRGKEFFLTLAGGNQTSPHALTAKGIITYGWRAERVMRNGLKKIDKAISLDKKAFFPRLCRATYLSYLPEEFMAAIKEFSILIETERDNPSNLYDVYSNLARIYGEHGHYDMVVYINEKLQEVQNQINKKIDYTHADETSLDKNKNYNEIIQLPARPVPARKTIAGWRLAYPWGQMAGRLYPIMNNTNTKKGTSAKDRHLNEHLAILERNMKRKIDDAIFGDIYTRYTLLVWQYGETKRAINFFEVLAKRHSQSPNALAALGTVTYGWRGQMVLQEGLDCIERAIELNGDNFFSKISHATFIAYFPNGFVKSMYEFSILRQTEEDSPQRLNLIKYRINHICTQHGHDGILTEYVEPVIKHRL
;
A
#
# COMPACT_ATOMS: atom_id res chain seq x y z
N MET A 1 38.51 -2.60 -4.40
CA MET A 1 37.80 -1.30 -4.36
C MET A 1 36.74 -1.19 -5.46
N PHE A 2 37.02 -1.66 -6.68
CA PHE A 2 36.07 -1.73 -7.81
C PHE A 2 34.75 -2.48 -7.54
N LEU A 3 34.79 -3.57 -6.75
CA LEU A 3 33.59 -4.37 -6.47
C LEU A 3 32.57 -3.63 -5.58
N LYS A 4 33.03 -2.75 -4.67
CA LYS A 4 32.15 -1.97 -3.76
C LYS A 4 31.49 -0.79 -4.47
N THR A 5 32.15 -0.19 -5.46
CA THR A 5 31.56 0.85 -6.31
C THR A 5 30.53 0.27 -7.27
N PHE A 6 30.74 -0.95 -7.77
CA PHE A 6 29.80 -1.65 -8.66
C PHE A 6 28.51 -2.07 -7.95
N THR A 7 28.57 -2.51 -6.68
CA THR A 7 27.36 -2.83 -5.90
C THR A 7 26.53 -1.58 -5.56
N ILE A 8 27.17 -0.44 -5.30
CA ILE A 8 26.49 0.84 -5.08
C ILE A 8 25.86 1.35 -6.40
N PHE A 9 26.50 1.10 -7.54
CA PHE A 9 25.94 1.43 -8.86
C PHE A 9 24.71 0.56 -9.20
N LEU A 10 24.73 -0.73 -8.84
CA LEU A 10 23.58 -1.65 -9.00
C LEU A 10 22.39 -1.31 -8.07
N LEU A 11 22.66 -0.86 -6.84
CA LEU A 11 21.62 -0.39 -5.90
C LEU A 11 21.03 0.98 -6.28
N LEU A 12 21.81 1.84 -6.94
CA LEU A 12 21.32 3.07 -7.55
C LEU A 12 20.55 2.80 -8.85
N TYR A 13 20.84 1.70 -9.56
CA TYR A 13 20.10 1.28 -10.76
C TYR A 13 18.76 0.61 -10.42
N SER A 14 18.67 -0.15 -9.31
CA SER A 14 17.43 -0.79 -8.87
C SER A 14 16.39 0.19 -8.31
N SER A 15 16.82 1.37 -7.83
CA SER A 15 15.92 2.40 -7.29
C SER A 15 15.33 3.35 -8.34
N ILE A 16 15.67 3.15 -9.63
CA ILE A 16 15.18 3.94 -10.78
C ILE A 16 14.00 3.25 -11.51
N PHE A 17 13.58 2.07 -11.06
CA PHE A 17 12.64 1.19 -11.78
C PHE A 17 11.14 1.40 -11.53
N ILE A 18 10.76 2.52 -10.92
CA ILE A 18 9.44 2.71 -10.26
C ILE A 18 8.22 2.80 -11.22
N PHE A 19 8.39 2.77 -12.55
CA PHE A 19 7.27 2.71 -13.51
C PHE A 19 7.61 2.04 -14.88
N CYS A 20 8.77 1.38 -15.02
CA CYS A 20 9.47 1.28 -16.31
C CYS A 20 9.30 0.01 -17.18
N LYS A 21 8.51 -1.00 -16.84
CA LYS A 21 8.35 -2.17 -17.75
C LYS A 21 7.35 -1.98 -18.91
N VAL A 22 7.06 -0.75 -19.35
CA VAL A 22 6.07 -0.47 -20.42
C VAL A 22 6.66 -0.50 -21.85
N SER A 23 8.00 -0.54 -22.06
CA SER A 23 8.55 -0.25 -23.41
C SER A 23 9.08 -1.41 -24.26
N HIS A 24 8.96 -2.69 -23.89
CA HIS A 24 9.58 -3.77 -24.70
C HIS A 24 8.71 -4.96 -25.10
N ALA A 25 7.38 -4.88 -24.99
CA ALA A 25 6.50 -6.01 -25.37
C ALA A 25 5.88 -5.92 -26.78
N ASN A 26 6.35 -5.02 -27.66
CA ASN A 26 5.78 -4.85 -29.01
C ASN A 26 6.76 -5.13 -30.16
N GLU A 27 7.70 -6.04 -29.97
CA GLU A 27 8.53 -6.55 -31.08
C GLU A 27 8.41 -8.07 -31.14
N HIS A 28 7.33 -8.55 -31.78
CA HIS A 28 7.37 -9.73 -32.64
C HIS A 28 6.08 -9.79 -33.48
N ILE A 29 6.12 -9.18 -34.66
CA ILE A 29 5.22 -9.53 -35.77
C ILE A 29 6.08 -10.28 -36.79
N PRO A 30 5.76 -11.53 -37.14
CA PRO A 30 6.42 -12.19 -38.26
C PRO A 30 6.06 -11.47 -39.56
N LYS A 31 7.07 -11.18 -40.37
CA LYS A 31 6.92 -10.64 -41.74
C LYS A 31 6.28 -11.69 -42.66
N GLU A 32 5.69 -11.17 -43.73
CA GLU A 32 5.02 -11.83 -44.89
C GLU A 32 3.49 -11.94 -44.71
N SER A 33 2.64 -11.35 -45.56
CA SER A 33 2.63 -11.43 -47.03
C SER A 33 2.18 -10.15 -47.76
N LYS A 34 2.60 -10.04 -49.03
CA LYS A 34 2.25 -9.00 -50.03
C LYS A 34 0.83 -9.16 -50.60
N CYS A 35 0.35 -8.04 -51.17
CA CYS A 35 -0.67 -7.88 -52.23
C CYS A 35 -2.17 -7.96 -51.85
N LEU A 36 -2.87 -6.83 -51.88
CA LEU A 36 -3.63 -6.37 -53.06
C LEU A 36 -3.98 -4.87 -52.92
N ASN A 37 -3.71 -4.09 -53.97
CA ASN A 37 -4.27 -2.76 -54.18
C ASN A 37 -5.60 -2.90 -54.95
N GLU A 38 -6.55 -2.00 -54.72
CA GLU A 38 -7.35 -1.20 -55.69
C GLU A 38 -8.72 -0.80 -55.08
N THR A 39 -8.89 0.48 -54.71
CA THR A 39 -9.67 1.56 -55.40
C THR A 39 -11.19 1.47 -55.09
N ILE A 40 -11.88 2.46 -54.50
CA ILE A 40 -12.41 3.68 -55.15
C ILE A 40 -13.07 4.66 -54.12
N HIS A 41 -12.71 5.95 -54.31
CA HIS A 41 -13.39 7.25 -54.12
C HIS A 41 -14.11 7.75 -52.84
N ASN A 42 -13.57 8.91 -52.41
CA ASN A 42 -14.22 10.20 -52.12
C ASN A 42 -15.09 10.35 -50.88
N GLY A 43 -14.42 10.82 -49.81
CA GLY A 43 -14.98 11.72 -48.81
C GLY A 43 -13.82 12.45 -48.13
N GLU A 44 -13.54 13.68 -48.54
CA GLU A 44 -12.68 14.57 -47.77
C GLU A 44 -13.25 14.73 -46.36
N ASN A 45 -12.50 14.35 -45.32
CA ASN A 45 -12.28 15.13 -44.10
C ASN A 45 -11.65 14.30 -42.94
N ILE A 46 -10.68 14.91 -42.28
CA ILE A 46 -10.28 14.69 -40.86
C ILE A 46 -9.37 13.49 -40.50
N ASP A 47 -9.12 12.49 -41.34
CA ASP A 47 -8.36 11.29 -40.90
C ASP A 47 -6.81 11.32 -41.06
N ASN A 48 -6.23 12.34 -41.69
CA ASN A 48 -4.79 12.33 -42.00
C ASN A 48 -3.88 13.07 -40.99
N LEU A 49 -4.42 13.69 -39.92
CA LEU A 49 -3.62 14.50 -38.98
C LEU A 49 -3.27 13.81 -37.64
N THR A 50 -3.94 12.71 -37.30
CA THR A 50 -3.72 11.95 -36.06
C THR A 50 -2.74 10.79 -36.23
N GLY A 51 -2.79 10.09 -37.36
CA GLY A 51 -1.94 8.91 -37.62
C GLY A 51 -0.44 9.21 -37.81
N GLU A 52 -0.09 10.27 -38.53
CA GLU A 52 1.32 10.62 -38.81
C GLU A 52 2.04 11.26 -37.61
N ARG A 53 1.33 12.04 -36.78
CA ARG A 53 1.94 12.65 -35.58
C ARG A 53 2.23 11.62 -34.51
N ILE A 54 1.37 10.61 -34.33
CA ILE A 54 1.61 9.51 -33.38
C ILE A 54 2.75 8.60 -33.87
N LYS A 55 2.85 8.35 -35.19
CA LYS A 55 3.96 7.56 -35.79
C LYS A 55 5.35 8.20 -35.59
N LYS A 56 5.46 9.52 -35.47
CA LYS A 56 6.75 10.21 -35.31
C LYS A 56 7.38 10.08 -33.91
N PHE A 57 6.68 9.49 -32.94
CA PHE A 57 7.16 9.27 -31.58
C PHE A 57 7.83 7.90 -31.35
N HIS A 58 8.09 7.12 -32.42
CA HIS A 58 8.50 5.70 -32.35
C HIS A 58 10.01 5.40 -32.29
N ALA A 59 10.90 6.38 -32.18
CA ALA A 59 12.33 6.10 -32.02
C ALA A 59 12.76 6.19 -30.55
N ASN A 60 13.61 5.26 -30.14
CA ASN A 60 14.33 5.12 -28.87
C ASN A 60 15.24 6.33 -28.59
N LYS A 61 14.66 7.54 -28.56
CA LYS A 61 15.34 8.80 -28.28
C LYS A 61 15.52 8.92 -26.78
N GLU A 62 16.75 9.23 -26.38
CA GLU A 62 17.06 9.73 -25.05
C GLU A 62 16.03 10.81 -24.68
N PHE A 63 15.36 10.65 -23.54
CA PHE A 63 14.34 11.59 -23.12
C PHE A 63 14.98 12.95 -22.94
N THR A 64 14.38 13.99 -23.52
CA THR A 64 14.83 15.37 -23.35
C THR A 64 13.72 16.20 -22.72
N LYS A 65 14.06 17.38 -22.17
CA LYS A 65 13.06 18.32 -21.64
C LYS A 65 12.10 18.83 -22.71
N GLU A 66 12.52 18.82 -23.98
CA GLU A 66 11.67 19.15 -25.12
C GLU A 66 10.69 18.01 -25.43
N HIS A 67 11.12 16.74 -25.28
CA HIS A 67 10.22 15.60 -25.38
C HIS A 67 9.06 15.68 -24.36
N LEU A 68 9.35 16.12 -23.12
CA LEU A 68 8.31 16.38 -22.13
C LEU A 68 7.30 17.44 -22.59
N ARG A 69 7.75 18.51 -23.27
CA ARG A 69 6.83 19.55 -23.79
C ARG A 69 5.91 19.00 -24.88
N GLU A 70 6.44 18.16 -25.76
CA GLU A 70 5.65 17.54 -26.82
C GLU A 70 4.59 16.57 -26.27
N LEU A 71 4.95 15.78 -25.25
CA LEU A 71 3.99 14.93 -24.54
C LEU A 71 2.91 15.77 -23.81
N GLU A 72 3.30 16.89 -23.18
CA GLU A 72 2.35 17.83 -22.53
C GLU A 72 1.38 18.45 -23.53
N LYS A 73 1.87 18.84 -24.72
CA LYS A 73 1.01 19.33 -25.81
C LYS A 73 0.02 18.25 -26.27
N GLY A 74 0.50 17.02 -26.45
CA GLY A 74 -0.35 15.89 -26.83
C GLY A 74 -1.45 15.60 -25.82
N MET A 75 -1.13 15.56 -24.52
CA MET A 75 -2.10 15.29 -23.45
C MET A 75 -3.12 16.42 -23.21
N ARG A 76 -2.91 17.62 -23.78
CA ARG A 76 -3.89 18.71 -23.76
C ARG A 76 -4.96 18.57 -24.84
N LEU A 77 -4.79 17.64 -25.78
CA LEU A 77 -5.80 17.34 -26.80
C LEU A 77 -6.87 16.40 -26.22
N GLU A 78 -8.07 16.44 -26.80
CA GLU A 78 -9.14 15.46 -26.47
C GLU A 78 -8.74 14.09 -27.05
N LEU A 79 -8.15 13.25 -26.20
CA LEU A 79 -7.72 11.90 -26.54
C LEU A 79 -8.65 10.85 -25.93
N ASP A 80 -8.78 9.71 -26.60
CA ASP A 80 -9.39 8.52 -25.98
C ASP A 80 -8.52 7.99 -24.82
N GLY A 81 -9.11 7.14 -23.98
CA GLY A 81 -8.43 6.62 -22.79
C GLY A 81 -7.18 5.78 -23.05
N ALA A 82 -7.11 5.03 -24.16
CA ALA A 82 -5.94 4.23 -24.49
C ALA A 82 -4.79 5.12 -24.99
N SER A 83 -5.11 6.09 -25.86
CA SER A 83 -4.17 7.08 -26.36
C SER A 83 -3.62 7.97 -25.24
N PHE A 84 -4.50 8.45 -24.35
CA PHE A 84 -4.08 9.23 -23.19
C PHE A 84 -3.17 8.41 -22.26
N GLN A 85 -3.53 7.16 -21.98
CA GLN A 85 -2.72 6.26 -21.14
C GLN A 85 -1.31 6.03 -21.70
N ALA A 86 -1.18 5.91 -23.03
CA ALA A 86 0.12 5.72 -23.67
C ALA A 86 1.01 6.97 -23.52
N LEU A 87 0.46 8.17 -23.76
CA LEU A 87 1.19 9.43 -23.54
C LEU A 87 1.52 9.66 -22.08
N PHE A 88 0.55 9.42 -21.19
CA PHE A 88 0.71 9.52 -19.74
C PHE A 88 1.85 8.63 -19.25
N SER A 89 1.86 7.35 -19.64
CA SER A 89 2.91 6.40 -19.23
C SER A 89 4.30 6.87 -19.68
N ARG A 90 4.43 7.31 -20.95
CA ARG A 90 5.70 7.86 -21.46
C ARG A 90 6.13 9.13 -20.74
N TYR A 91 5.18 10.01 -20.43
CA TYR A 91 5.46 11.26 -19.71
C TYR A 91 5.95 10.98 -18.30
N VAL A 92 5.31 10.05 -17.59
CA VAL A 92 5.74 9.59 -16.27
C VAL A 92 7.16 9.04 -16.31
N THR A 93 7.45 8.12 -17.25
CA THR A 93 8.80 7.59 -17.43
C THR A 93 9.83 8.69 -17.70
N ALA A 94 9.52 9.62 -18.60
CA ALA A 94 10.38 10.75 -18.92
C ALA A 94 10.65 11.64 -17.70
N CYS A 95 9.61 11.97 -16.92
CA CYS A 95 9.73 12.75 -15.70
C CYS A 95 10.64 12.07 -14.68
N MET A 96 10.53 10.75 -14.50
CA MET A 96 11.36 10.01 -13.57
C MET A 96 12.83 10.00 -14.00
N GLN A 97 13.11 9.66 -15.27
CA GLN A 97 14.47 9.59 -15.81
C GLN A 97 15.18 10.95 -15.77
N LEU A 98 14.45 12.02 -16.07
CA LEU A 98 14.97 13.39 -16.06
C LEU A 98 14.91 14.04 -14.67
N LYS A 99 14.42 13.33 -13.64
CA LYS A 99 14.18 13.86 -12.28
C LYS A 99 13.24 15.08 -12.24
N GLU A 100 12.39 15.25 -13.24
CA GLU A 100 11.44 16.36 -13.45
C GLU A 100 10.11 16.14 -12.70
N HIS A 101 10.15 15.60 -11.48
CA HIS A 101 8.96 15.30 -10.67
C HIS A 101 8.13 16.56 -10.35
N LYS A 102 8.81 17.69 -10.10
CA LYS A 102 8.15 18.98 -9.81
C LYS A 102 7.32 19.44 -11.02
N ARG A 103 7.91 19.35 -12.22
CA ARG A 103 7.25 19.71 -13.47
C ARG A 103 6.03 18.84 -13.74
N GLY A 104 6.15 17.52 -13.60
CA GLY A 104 5.01 16.61 -13.80
C GLY A 104 3.85 16.91 -12.84
N LYS A 105 4.17 17.18 -11.56
CA LYS A 105 3.17 17.60 -10.57
C LYS A 105 2.49 18.91 -10.94
N GLU A 106 3.26 19.94 -11.30
CA GLU A 106 2.72 21.25 -11.70
C GLU A 106 1.85 21.13 -12.95
N PHE A 107 2.29 20.36 -13.95
CA PHE A 107 1.55 20.13 -15.17
C PHE A 107 0.17 19.52 -14.91
N PHE A 108 0.08 18.40 -14.18
CA PHE A 108 -1.22 17.77 -13.92
C PHE A 108 -2.09 18.52 -12.92
N LEU A 109 -1.49 19.31 -12.02
CA LEU A 109 -2.24 20.26 -11.20
C LEU A 109 -2.91 21.34 -12.07
N THR A 110 -2.18 21.92 -13.01
CA THR A 110 -2.72 22.92 -13.95
C THR A 110 -3.73 22.28 -14.91
N LEU A 111 -3.44 21.09 -15.45
CA LEU A 111 -4.32 20.38 -16.37
C LEU A 111 -5.68 20.05 -15.75
N ALA A 112 -5.69 19.70 -14.45
CA ALA A 112 -6.93 19.45 -13.72
C ALA A 112 -7.57 20.72 -13.14
N GLY A 113 -6.83 21.83 -13.07
CA GLY A 113 -7.30 23.12 -12.54
C GLY A 113 -7.92 24.04 -13.61
N GLY A 114 -7.49 23.93 -14.87
CA GLY A 114 -8.12 24.60 -16.00
C GLY A 114 -9.25 23.75 -16.58
N ASN A 115 -10.43 24.35 -16.81
CA ASN A 115 -11.65 23.69 -17.34
C ASN A 115 -11.90 22.29 -16.76
N GLN A 116 -12.41 22.26 -15.52
CA GLN A 116 -12.82 21.05 -14.82
C GLN A 116 -13.95 20.31 -15.57
N THR A 117 -13.60 19.35 -16.43
CA THR A 117 -14.47 18.23 -16.84
C THR A 117 -13.70 16.98 -17.30
N SER A 118 -12.39 17.04 -17.59
CA SER A 118 -11.67 15.87 -18.15
C SER A 118 -11.39 14.79 -17.09
N PRO A 119 -11.96 13.56 -17.24
CA PRO A 119 -11.65 12.43 -16.37
C PRO A 119 -10.16 12.08 -16.38
N HIS A 120 -9.51 12.20 -17.54
CA HIS A 120 -8.09 11.93 -17.71
C HIS A 120 -7.22 12.85 -16.83
N ALA A 121 -7.54 14.14 -16.79
CA ALA A 121 -6.79 15.12 -16.01
C ALA A 121 -6.94 14.87 -14.51
N LEU A 122 -8.15 14.53 -14.04
CA LEU A 122 -8.41 14.22 -12.63
C LEU A 122 -7.73 12.92 -12.19
N THR A 123 -7.81 11.86 -13.00
CA THR A 123 -7.11 10.60 -12.73
C THR A 123 -5.60 10.81 -12.70
N ALA A 124 -5.03 11.54 -13.68
CA ALA A 124 -3.61 11.84 -13.71
C ALA A 124 -3.16 12.71 -12.52
N LYS A 125 -3.98 13.67 -12.08
CA LYS A 125 -3.75 14.43 -10.84
C LYS A 125 -3.71 13.49 -9.63
N GLY A 126 -4.67 12.57 -9.51
CA GLY A 126 -4.71 11.54 -8.48
C GLY A 126 -3.39 10.77 -8.36
N ILE A 127 -2.96 10.19 -9.47
CA ILE A 127 -1.75 9.36 -9.53
C ILE A 127 -0.48 10.18 -9.27
N ILE A 128 -0.30 11.30 -9.98
CA ILE A 128 0.97 12.03 -10.00
C ILE A 128 1.12 12.96 -8.81
N THR A 129 0.09 13.73 -8.50
CA THR A 129 0.19 14.74 -7.43
C THR A 129 0.15 14.08 -6.06
N TYR A 130 -0.80 13.17 -5.87
CA TYR A 130 -1.04 12.54 -4.58
C TYR A 130 -0.24 11.25 -4.44
N GLY A 131 -0.22 10.36 -5.45
CA GLY A 131 0.58 9.14 -5.40
C GLY A 131 2.07 9.39 -5.13
N TRP A 132 2.74 10.24 -5.91
CA TRP A 132 4.17 10.56 -5.66
C TRP A 132 4.40 11.28 -4.31
N ARG A 133 3.44 12.10 -3.87
CA ARG A 133 3.55 12.77 -2.56
C ARG A 133 3.43 11.76 -1.43
N ALA A 134 2.48 10.83 -1.52
CA ALA A 134 2.30 9.78 -0.54
C ALA A 134 3.53 8.90 -0.45
N GLU A 135 4.05 8.43 -1.58
CA GLU A 135 5.28 7.62 -1.62
C GLU A 135 6.45 8.34 -0.96
N ARG A 136 6.64 9.63 -1.26
CA ARG A 136 7.68 10.44 -0.61
C ARG A 136 7.49 10.52 0.90
N VAL A 137 6.27 10.73 1.37
CA VAL A 137 5.95 10.78 2.80
C VAL A 137 6.25 9.43 3.44
N MET A 138 5.85 8.32 2.82
CA MET A 138 6.08 6.98 3.36
C MET A 138 7.58 6.61 3.37
N ARG A 139 8.32 6.90 2.30
CA ARG A 139 9.79 6.70 2.27
C ARG A 139 10.53 7.53 3.32
N ASN A 140 10.01 8.71 3.70
CA ASN A 140 10.54 9.45 4.84
C ASN A 140 10.24 8.77 6.18
N GLY A 141 9.10 8.08 6.30
CA GLY A 141 8.78 7.22 7.43
C GLY A 141 9.77 6.07 7.57
N LEU A 142 10.06 5.36 6.47
CA LEU A 142 11.07 4.29 6.45
C LEU A 142 12.44 4.79 6.95
N LYS A 143 12.90 5.97 6.51
CA LYS A 143 14.14 6.58 7.02
C LYS A 143 14.14 6.80 8.54
N LYS A 144 12.99 7.08 9.16
CA LYS A 144 12.88 7.20 10.63
C LYS A 144 13.01 5.85 11.30
N ILE A 145 12.44 4.80 10.71
CA ILE A 145 12.55 3.42 11.21
C ILE A 145 13.99 2.93 11.04
N ASP A 146 14.63 3.16 9.91
CA ASP A 146 16.05 2.83 9.69
C ASP A 146 16.94 3.54 10.71
N LYS A 147 16.65 4.82 11.00
CA LYS A 147 17.34 5.55 12.07
C LYS A 147 17.12 4.89 13.44
N ALA A 148 15.90 4.44 13.75
CA ALA A 148 15.63 3.72 14.99
C ALA A 148 16.49 2.46 15.13
N ILE A 149 16.56 1.65 14.08
CA ILE A 149 17.39 0.43 14.04
C ILE A 149 18.88 0.77 14.14
N SER A 150 19.32 1.92 13.62
CA SER A 150 20.72 2.35 13.76
C SER A 150 21.11 2.69 15.20
N LEU A 151 20.15 3.13 16.02
CA LEU A 151 20.37 3.41 17.44
C LEU A 151 20.48 2.12 18.26
N ASP A 152 19.63 1.14 17.97
CA ASP A 152 19.73 -0.20 18.54
C ASP A 152 19.46 -1.26 17.47
N LYS A 153 20.54 -1.92 17.04
CA LYS A 153 20.50 -2.95 16.01
C LYS A 153 19.80 -4.22 16.46
N LYS A 154 19.62 -4.45 17.76
CA LYS A 154 18.98 -5.65 18.32
C LYS A 154 17.55 -5.39 18.77
N ALA A 155 17.09 -4.15 18.78
CA ALA A 155 15.72 -3.83 19.17
C ALA A 155 14.71 -4.53 18.26
N PHE A 156 13.90 -5.41 18.85
CA PHE A 156 12.87 -6.19 18.17
C PHE A 156 11.80 -5.29 17.53
N PHE A 157 11.22 -4.37 18.32
CA PHE A 157 10.08 -3.56 17.89
C PHE A 157 10.37 -2.70 16.63
N PRO A 158 11.48 -1.94 16.53
CA PRO A 158 11.82 -1.21 15.31
C PRO A 158 11.99 -2.10 14.08
N ARG A 159 12.53 -3.30 14.24
CA ARG A 159 12.67 -4.29 13.15
C ARG A 159 11.33 -4.84 12.70
N LEU A 160 10.45 -5.19 13.64
CA LEU A 160 9.06 -5.61 13.34
C LEU A 160 8.28 -4.49 12.62
N CYS A 161 8.42 -3.25 13.09
CA CYS A 161 7.88 -2.07 12.41
C CYS A 161 8.42 -1.98 10.98
N ARG A 162 9.73 -2.14 10.76
CA ARG A 162 10.34 -2.07 9.43
C ARG A 162 9.82 -3.15 8.49
N ALA A 163 9.82 -4.41 8.93
CA ALA A 163 9.33 -5.54 8.14
C ALA A 163 7.87 -5.28 7.70
N THR A 164 7.03 -4.86 8.64
CA THR A 164 5.64 -4.52 8.35
C THR A 164 5.51 -3.28 7.46
N TYR A 165 6.34 -2.25 7.65
CA TYR A 165 6.27 -1.02 6.85
C TYR A 165 6.62 -1.26 5.39
N LEU A 166 7.63 -2.10 5.14
CA LEU A 166 8.08 -2.46 3.80
C LEU A 166 6.97 -3.17 3.01
N SER A 167 6.10 -3.96 3.63
CA SER A 167 5.03 -4.66 2.89
C SER A 167 4.03 -3.69 2.23
N TYR A 168 3.90 -2.47 2.75
CA TYR A 168 3.02 -1.45 2.18
C TYR A 168 3.72 -0.47 1.24
N LEU A 169 5.02 -0.65 1.00
CA LEU A 169 5.74 0.13 0.01
C LEU A 169 5.75 -0.62 -1.33
N PRO A 170 5.54 0.09 -2.46
CA PRO A 170 5.62 -0.53 -3.79
C PRO A 170 6.96 -1.25 -3.97
N GLU A 171 6.91 -2.48 -4.49
CA GLU A 171 8.09 -3.32 -4.83
C GLU A 171 8.94 -3.81 -3.64
N GLU A 172 8.57 -3.46 -2.41
CA GLU A 172 9.33 -3.82 -1.21
C GLU A 172 8.77 -5.07 -0.51
N PHE A 173 7.77 -5.75 -1.09
CA PHE A 173 7.17 -6.94 -0.49
C PHE A 173 8.21 -8.04 -0.22
N MET A 174 9.07 -8.35 -1.20
CA MET A 174 10.12 -9.36 -1.00
C MET A 174 11.16 -8.91 0.04
N ALA A 175 11.43 -7.60 0.13
CA ALA A 175 12.28 -7.06 1.20
C ALA A 175 11.60 -7.22 2.57
N ALA A 176 10.29 -7.01 2.67
CA ALA A 176 9.51 -7.27 3.87
C ALA A 176 9.60 -8.74 4.30
N ILE A 177 9.36 -9.68 3.38
CA ILE A 177 9.46 -11.12 3.67
C ILE A 177 10.86 -11.49 4.17
N LYS A 178 11.91 -10.95 3.55
CA LYS A 178 13.29 -11.17 4.01
C LYS A 178 13.52 -10.67 5.44
N GLU A 179 12.98 -9.50 5.80
CA GLU A 179 13.07 -8.98 7.17
C GLU A 179 12.30 -9.84 8.17
N PHE A 180 11.13 -10.36 7.80
CA PHE A 180 10.40 -11.33 8.62
C PHE A 180 11.21 -12.61 8.83
N SER A 181 11.85 -13.17 7.79
CA SER A 181 12.71 -14.35 7.93
C SER A 181 13.86 -14.11 8.90
N ILE A 182 14.52 -12.94 8.82
CA ILE A 182 15.58 -12.56 9.77
C ILE A 182 15.04 -12.51 11.20
N LEU A 183 13.85 -11.92 11.40
CA LEU A 183 13.22 -11.86 12.73
C LEU A 183 12.89 -13.25 13.28
N ILE A 184 12.38 -14.16 12.46
CA ILE A 184 12.10 -15.56 12.86
C ILE A 184 13.38 -16.23 13.34
N GLU A 185 14.49 -16.05 12.62
CA GLU A 185 15.79 -16.63 13.00
C GLU A 185 16.35 -16.02 14.29
N THR A 186 16.29 -14.70 14.44
CA THR A 186 16.86 -14.00 15.60
C THR A 186 16.04 -14.18 16.88
N GLU A 187 14.73 -14.33 16.75
CA GLU A 187 13.79 -14.45 17.88
C GLU A 187 13.36 -15.90 18.13
N ARG A 188 14.03 -16.89 17.53
CA ARG A 188 13.69 -18.32 17.60
C ARG A 188 13.42 -18.84 19.03
N ASP A 189 14.13 -18.29 20.01
CA ASP A 189 14.09 -18.70 21.42
C ASP A 189 13.15 -17.81 22.26
N ASN A 190 12.44 -16.87 21.64
CA ASN A 190 11.48 -15.97 22.28
C ASN A 190 10.07 -16.16 21.68
N PRO A 191 9.25 -17.06 22.26
CA PRO A 191 7.90 -17.35 21.77
C PRO A 191 6.99 -16.12 21.68
N SER A 192 7.12 -15.14 22.57
CA SER A 192 6.29 -13.93 22.55
C SER A 192 6.58 -13.09 21.30
N ASN A 193 7.86 -12.87 21.01
CA ASN A 193 8.26 -12.12 19.82
C ASN A 193 7.91 -12.89 18.54
N LEU A 194 8.10 -14.21 18.52
CA LEU A 194 7.68 -15.04 17.38
C LEU A 194 6.17 -14.97 17.12
N TYR A 195 5.36 -14.90 18.16
CA TYR A 195 3.92 -14.74 18.01
C TYR A 195 3.59 -13.45 17.26
N ASP A 196 4.22 -12.33 17.62
CA ASP A 196 4.03 -11.04 16.93
C ASP A 196 4.53 -11.07 15.48
N VAL A 197 5.65 -11.74 15.23
CA VAL A 197 6.22 -11.93 13.89
C VAL A 197 5.27 -12.74 13.01
N TYR A 198 4.85 -13.93 13.43
CA TYR A 198 3.95 -14.78 12.65
C TYR A 198 2.55 -14.17 12.48
N SER A 199 2.04 -13.50 13.51
CA SER A 199 0.76 -12.78 13.43
C SER A 199 0.78 -11.68 12.36
N ASN A 200 1.87 -10.89 12.30
CA ASN A 200 2.03 -9.88 11.25
C ASN A 200 2.26 -10.49 9.88
N LEU A 201 3.04 -11.57 9.80
CA LEU A 201 3.35 -12.24 8.54
C LEU A 201 2.11 -12.91 7.92
N ALA A 202 1.28 -13.61 8.73
CA ALA A 202 0.01 -14.18 8.28
C ALA A 202 -0.92 -13.10 7.70
N ARG A 203 -1.02 -11.96 8.40
CA ARG A 203 -1.81 -10.83 7.94
C ARG A 203 -1.28 -10.28 6.60
N ILE A 204 0.02 -10.07 6.49
CA ILE A 204 0.65 -9.53 5.28
C ILE A 204 0.48 -10.49 4.09
N TYR A 205 0.67 -11.80 4.29
CA TYR A 205 0.40 -12.76 3.22
C TYR A 205 -1.08 -12.73 2.79
N GLY A 206 -2.02 -12.63 3.73
CA GLY A 206 -3.45 -12.51 3.42
C GLY A 206 -3.79 -11.24 2.64
N GLU A 207 -3.26 -10.09 3.07
CA GLU A 207 -3.42 -8.79 2.40
C GLU A 207 -2.88 -8.78 0.97
N HIS A 208 -1.88 -9.63 0.69
CA HIS A 208 -1.22 -9.77 -0.61
C HIS A 208 -1.70 -11.02 -1.40
N GLY A 209 -2.72 -11.74 -0.91
CA GLY A 209 -3.35 -12.85 -1.62
C GLY A 209 -2.62 -14.19 -1.59
N HIS A 210 -1.60 -14.36 -0.74
CA HIS A 210 -0.84 -15.61 -0.55
C HIS A 210 -1.50 -16.52 0.49
N TYR A 211 -2.73 -16.99 0.21
CA TYR A 211 -3.56 -17.67 1.20
C TYR A 211 -3.03 -19.06 1.61
N ASP A 212 -2.34 -19.74 0.72
CA ASP A 212 -1.58 -20.95 1.01
C ASP A 212 -0.51 -20.69 2.09
N MET A 213 0.23 -19.59 1.96
CA MET A 213 1.19 -19.15 2.97
C MET A 213 0.49 -18.75 4.27
N VAL A 214 -0.71 -18.16 4.23
CA VAL A 214 -1.49 -17.85 5.44
C VAL A 214 -1.80 -19.13 6.24
N VAL A 215 -2.21 -20.21 5.58
CA VAL A 215 -2.48 -21.50 6.24
C VAL A 215 -1.22 -22.01 6.93
N TYR A 216 -0.10 -22.08 6.19
CA TYR A 216 1.18 -22.53 6.74
C TYR A 216 1.65 -21.68 7.94
N ILE A 217 1.57 -20.35 7.83
CA ILE A 217 1.99 -19.46 8.93
C ILE A 217 1.05 -19.59 10.13
N ASN A 218 -0.25 -19.82 9.93
CA ASN A 218 -1.19 -20.01 11.04
C ASN A 218 -0.91 -21.30 11.83
N GLU A 219 -0.45 -22.37 11.18
CA GLU A 219 0.02 -23.58 11.88
C GLU A 219 1.21 -23.25 12.79
N LYS A 220 2.18 -22.49 12.29
CA LYS A 220 3.33 -22.00 13.08
C LYS A 220 2.91 -21.08 14.23
N LEU A 221 1.96 -20.20 13.99
CA LEU A 221 1.40 -19.33 15.03
C LEU A 221 0.73 -20.14 16.15
N GLN A 222 0.01 -21.21 15.82
CA GLN A 222 -0.59 -22.12 16.79
C GLN A 222 0.46 -22.90 17.59
N GLU A 223 1.52 -23.40 16.94
CA GLU A 223 2.65 -24.04 17.62
C GLU A 223 3.26 -23.11 18.68
N VAL A 224 3.52 -21.85 18.32
CA VAL A 224 4.07 -20.83 19.23
C VAL A 224 3.09 -20.50 20.36
N GLN A 225 1.80 -20.36 20.06
CA GLN A 225 0.77 -20.12 21.08
C GLN A 225 0.71 -21.25 22.10
N ASN A 226 0.84 -22.50 21.66
CA ASN A 226 0.87 -23.66 22.55
C ASN A 226 2.12 -23.65 23.44
N GLN A 227 3.29 -23.21 22.93
CA GLN A 227 4.49 -23.04 23.74
C GLN A 227 4.32 -21.98 24.83
N ILE A 228 3.71 -20.83 24.48
CA ILE A 228 3.40 -19.76 25.43
C ILE A 228 2.48 -20.29 26.54
N ASN A 229 1.39 -20.96 26.17
CA ASN A 229 0.41 -21.49 27.14
C ASN A 229 1.05 -22.51 28.09
N LYS A 230 1.83 -23.47 27.55
CA LYS A 230 2.56 -24.44 28.38
C LYS A 230 3.46 -23.75 29.41
N LYS A 231 4.19 -22.70 29.00
CA LYS A 231 5.08 -21.96 29.90
C LYS A 231 4.31 -21.29 31.05
N ILE A 232 3.13 -20.74 30.76
CA ILE A 232 2.23 -20.12 31.75
C ILE A 232 1.74 -21.18 32.75
N ASP A 233 1.29 -22.34 32.25
CA ASP A 233 0.78 -23.43 33.08
C ASP A 233 1.85 -23.99 34.03
N TYR A 234 3.12 -24.10 33.59
CA TYR A 234 4.23 -24.50 34.45
C TYR A 234 4.57 -23.46 35.52
N THR A 235 4.55 -22.17 35.20
CA THR A 235 4.77 -21.11 36.20
C THR A 235 3.67 -21.03 37.26
N HIS A 236 2.42 -21.38 36.91
CA HIS A 236 1.33 -21.44 37.88
C HIS A 236 1.35 -22.67 38.78
N ALA A 237 2.08 -23.73 38.40
CA ALA A 237 2.28 -24.90 39.23
C ALA A 237 3.37 -24.69 40.32
N ASP A 238 4.22 -23.68 40.19
CA ASP A 238 5.43 -23.50 41.02
C ASP A 238 5.49 -22.20 41.86
N GLU A 239 4.49 -21.31 41.80
CA GLU A 239 4.54 -20.03 42.53
C GLU A 239 3.74 -19.99 43.85
N THR A 240 4.44 -20.31 44.94
CA THR A 240 4.26 -19.76 46.30
C THR A 240 5.03 -18.44 46.52
N SER A 241 5.37 -17.67 45.48
CA SER A 241 6.04 -16.37 45.67
C SER A 241 5.44 -15.24 44.82
N LEU A 242 4.35 -14.66 45.34
CA LEU A 242 3.81 -13.36 44.93
C LEU A 242 4.79 -12.24 45.33
N ASP A 243 5.42 -11.55 44.37
CA ASP A 243 5.62 -10.09 44.53
C ASP A 243 5.98 -9.31 43.24
N LYS A 244 6.32 -9.96 42.12
CA LYS A 244 6.66 -9.24 40.87
C LYS A 244 5.46 -8.90 39.97
N ASN A 245 4.25 -9.36 40.30
CA ASN A 245 3.07 -9.31 39.42
C ASN A 245 2.14 -8.08 39.60
N LYS A 246 2.45 -7.15 40.52
CA LYS A 246 1.56 -6.00 40.81
C LYS A 246 1.49 -4.98 39.65
N ASN A 247 2.59 -4.72 38.95
CA ASN A 247 2.62 -3.75 37.85
C ASN A 247 2.01 -4.29 36.53
N TYR A 248 2.07 -5.61 36.32
CA TYR A 248 1.47 -6.26 35.14
C TYR A 248 -0.06 -6.33 35.26
N ASN A 249 -0.57 -6.59 36.46
CA ASN A 249 -2.00 -6.67 36.71
C ASN A 249 -2.73 -5.32 36.61
N GLU A 250 -2.09 -4.18 36.91
CA GLU A 250 -2.68 -2.85 36.67
C GLU A 250 -2.84 -2.52 35.16
N ILE A 251 -2.01 -3.11 34.29
CA ILE A 251 -2.13 -2.98 32.82
C ILE A 251 -3.20 -3.94 32.24
N ILE A 252 -3.55 -5.00 32.99
CA ILE A 252 -4.53 -6.04 32.63
C ILE A 252 -5.94 -5.74 33.20
N GLN A 253 -6.08 -4.85 34.19
CA GLN A 253 -7.37 -4.46 34.77
C GLN A 253 -8.21 -3.46 33.93
N LEU A 254 -7.88 -3.24 32.66
CA LEU A 254 -8.81 -2.64 31.69
C LEU A 254 -9.60 -3.78 31.03
N PRO A 255 -10.93 -3.68 30.89
CA PRO A 255 -11.79 -4.83 30.66
C PRO A 255 -11.32 -5.69 29.50
N ALA A 256 -11.34 -7.01 29.73
CA ALA A 256 -11.14 -8.03 28.72
C ALA A 256 -11.95 -7.70 27.45
N ARG A 257 -11.35 -8.02 26.29
CA ARG A 257 -11.93 -8.04 24.93
C ARG A 257 -13.43 -7.71 24.92
N PRO A 258 -13.88 -6.59 24.33
CA PRO A 258 -15.31 -6.39 24.16
C PRO A 258 -15.83 -7.44 23.18
N VAL A 259 -16.59 -8.39 23.70
CA VAL A 259 -17.53 -9.18 22.89
C VAL A 259 -18.55 -8.18 22.34
N PRO A 260 -18.68 -8.00 21.01
CA PRO A 260 -19.67 -7.07 20.48
C PRO A 260 -21.08 -7.57 20.83
N ALA A 261 -21.85 -6.69 21.46
CA ALA A 261 -23.25 -6.90 21.74
C ALA A 261 -23.99 -7.22 20.42
N ARG A 262 -24.59 -8.42 20.37
CA ARG A 262 -25.64 -8.75 19.40
C ARG A 262 -26.75 -7.71 19.52
N LYS A 263 -26.96 -6.91 18.46
CA LYS A 263 -28.30 -6.62 17.90
C LYS A 263 -28.22 -5.82 16.60
N THR A 264 -28.54 -6.55 15.52
CA THR A 264 -29.31 -6.12 14.33
C THR A 264 -28.84 -4.92 13.50
N ILE A 265 -28.03 -5.22 12.47
CA ILE A 265 -28.32 -4.79 11.09
C ILE A 265 -28.24 -6.05 10.24
N ALA A 266 -29.39 -6.50 9.76
CA ALA A 266 -29.50 -7.65 8.87
C ALA A 266 -28.85 -7.30 7.53
N GLY A 267 -27.91 -8.13 7.06
CA GLY A 267 -27.30 -7.94 5.74
C GLY A 267 -25.90 -8.49 5.53
N TRP A 268 -25.29 -9.22 6.47
CA TRP A 268 -24.04 -9.97 6.25
C TRP A 268 -24.10 -11.29 7.02
N ARG A 269 -24.66 -12.33 6.40
CA ARG A 269 -24.49 -13.75 6.79
C ARG A 269 -23.81 -14.38 5.57
N LEU A 270 -22.51 -14.63 5.56
CA LEU A 270 -21.79 -15.61 6.39
C LEU A 270 -20.42 -15.04 6.78
N ALA A 271 -20.30 -14.45 7.97
CA ALA A 271 -19.04 -13.97 8.51
C ALA A 271 -18.32 -15.10 9.27
N TYR A 272 -17.20 -15.57 8.75
CA TYR A 272 -16.26 -16.39 9.51
C TYR A 272 -15.64 -15.57 10.67
N PRO A 273 -15.34 -16.16 11.84
CA PRO A 273 -14.94 -15.42 13.05
C PRO A 273 -13.56 -14.73 13.00
N TRP A 274 -12.84 -14.81 11.89
CA TRP A 274 -11.42 -14.45 11.78
C TRP A 274 -11.16 -12.98 11.40
N GLY A 275 -12.18 -12.27 10.93
CA GLY A 275 -12.10 -10.85 10.54
C GLY A 275 -11.86 -9.85 11.67
N GLN A 276 -11.89 -10.28 12.95
CA GLN A 276 -11.64 -9.41 14.11
C GLN A 276 -10.18 -9.42 14.60
N MET A 277 -9.33 -10.31 14.10
CA MET A 277 -7.91 -10.37 14.49
C MET A 277 -6.95 -9.74 13.47
N ALA A 278 -7.38 -9.50 12.23
CA ALA A 278 -6.53 -9.21 11.08
C ALA A 278 -6.28 -7.72 10.77
N GLY A 279 -6.52 -6.79 11.69
CA GLY A 279 -6.46 -5.33 11.41
C GLY A 279 -5.43 -4.54 12.21
N ARG A 280 -4.19 -5.01 12.37
CA ARG A 280 -3.32 -4.50 13.47
C ARG A 280 -2.36 -3.34 13.17
N LEU A 281 -2.09 -2.91 11.93
CA LEU A 281 -1.13 -1.79 11.70
C LEU A 281 -1.52 -0.75 10.63
N TYR A 282 -2.24 -1.12 9.58
CA TYR A 282 -2.65 -0.17 8.53
C TYR A 282 -4.06 -0.46 7.99
N PRO A 283 -5.03 0.38 8.32
CA PRO A 283 -6.38 0.30 7.74
C PRO A 283 -6.64 1.42 6.73
N ILE A 284 -7.51 1.14 5.75
CA ILE A 284 -8.05 2.12 4.80
C ILE A 284 -8.84 3.18 5.60
N MET A 285 -8.47 4.45 5.47
CA MET A 285 -9.03 5.53 6.29
C MET A 285 -10.26 6.15 5.63
N ASN A 286 -11.44 5.68 6.01
CA ASN A 286 -12.69 6.37 5.69
C ASN A 286 -12.83 7.60 6.60
N ASN A 287 -12.60 8.78 6.02
CA ASN A 287 -12.65 10.06 6.75
C ASN A 287 -14.09 10.58 6.95
N THR A 288 -15.11 9.77 6.67
CA THR A 288 -16.52 10.13 6.76
C THR A 288 -17.11 9.64 8.08
N ASN A 289 -16.84 10.36 9.18
CA ASN A 289 -17.75 10.46 10.33
C ASN A 289 -17.27 11.53 11.33
N THR A 290 -17.45 12.79 10.97
CA THR A 290 -17.34 13.92 11.90
C THR A 290 -18.67 14.16 12.63
N LYS A 291 -19.09 13.23 13.47
CA LYS A 291 -20.06 13.53 14.53
C LYS A 291 -19.47 13.08 15.86
N LYS A 292 -18.82 14.02 16.56
CA LYS A 292 -18.54 13.91 18.00
C LYS A 292 -19.87 13.81 18.72
N GLY A 293 -20.31 12.60 19.04
CA GLY A 293 -21.39 12.38 19.99
C GLY A 293 -20.79 12.43 21.38
N THR A 294 -21.13 13.41 22.21
CA THR A 294 -20.78 13.44 23.64
C THR A 294 -21.47 12.32 24.41
N SER A 295 -21.07 11.08 24.15
CA SER A 295 -21.59 9.87 24.77
C SER A 295 -20.66 9.39 25.88
N ALA A 296 -21.18 8.65 26.85
CA ALA A 296 -20.35 8.04 27.90
C ALA A 296 -19.24 7.11 27.32
N LYS A 297 -19.44 6.55 26.13
CA LYS A 297 -18.44 5.72 25.41
C LYS A 297 -17.21 6.55 25.00
N ASP A 298 -17.41 7.81 24.62
CA ASP A 298 -16.33 8.72 24.19
C ASP A 298 -15.46 9.18 25.38
N ARG A 299 -16.05 9.26 26.59
CA ARG A 299 -15.30 9.59 27.81
C ARG A 299 -14.37 8.43 28.21
N HIS A 300 -14.89 7.20 28.21
CA HIS A 300 -14.13 5.99 28.55
C HIS A 300 -12.99 5.71 27.57
N LEU A 301 -13.21 5.94 26.26
CA LEU A 301 -12.15 5.87 25.25
C LEU A 301 -11.03 6.87 25.53
N ASN A 302 -11.38 8.13 25.81
CA ASN A 302 -10.39 9.17 26.06
C ASN A 302 -9.51 8.87 27.27
N GLU A 303 -10.10 8.31 28.32
CA GLU A 303 -9.41 7.82 29.51
C GLU A 303 -8.46 6.67 29.17
N HIS A 304 -8.93 5.67 28.42
CA HIS A 304 -8.10 4.55 27.96
C HIS A 304 -6.89 5.01 27.15
N LEU A 305 -7.11 5.85 26.13
CA LEU A 305 -6.03 6.39 25.31
C LEU A 305 -5.06 7.22 26.16
N ALA A 306 -5.56 8.04 27.09
CA ALA A 306 -4.72 8.84 27.97
C ALA A 306 -3.85 7.99 28.92
N ILE A 307 -4.37 6.85 29.40
CA ILE A 307 -3.61 5.89 30.21
C ILE A 307 -2.45 5.31 29.39
N LEU A 308 -2.73 4.81 28.17
CA LEU A 308 -1.70 4.24 27.28
C LEU A 308 -0.65 5.29 26.89
N GLU A 309 -1.07 6.52 26.61
CA GLU A 309 -0.18 7.65 26.31
C GLU A 309 0.71 8.04 27.49
N ARG A 310 0.13 8.10 28.70
CA ARG A 310 0.88 8.39 29.93
C ARG A 310 1.90 7.31 30.21
N ASN A 311 1.53 6.05 29.98
CA ASN A 311 2.42 4.92 30.09
C ASN A 311 3.60 5.12 29.12
N MET A 312 3.38 5.17 27.80
CA MET A 312 4.46 5.35 26.82
C MET A 312 5.36 6.58 27.10
N LYS A 313 4.81 7.67 27.64
CA LYS A 313 5.58 8.87 28.00
C LYS A 313 6.59 8.66 29.13
N ARG A 314 6.38 7.71 30.04
CA ARG A 314 7.17 7.51 31.28
C ARG A 314 8.51 6.78 31.09
N LYS A 315 9.05 6.67 29.86
CA LYS A 315 10.28 5.90 29.56
C LYS A 315 10.14 4.44 30.02
N ILE A 316 9.12 3.77 29.48
CA ILE A 316 8.83 2.36 29.77
C ILE A 316 9.98 1.50 29.24
N ASP A 317 10.18 0.38 29.94
CA ASP A 317 10.91 -0.78 29.43
C ASP A 317 10.59 -1.04 27.94
N ASP A 318 11.63 -1.17 27.14
CA ASP A 318 11.50 -1.43 25.71
C ASP A 318 10.72 -2.73 25.43
N ALA A 319 10.68 -3.67 26.38
CA ALA A 319 9.91 -4.91 26.29
C ALA A 319 8.38 -4.70 26.27
N ILE A 320 7.85 -3.73 27.03
CA ILE A 320 6.39 -3.52 27.18
C ILE A 320 5.87 -2.49 26.17
N PHE A 321 6.77 -1.71 25.56
CA PHE A 321 6.38 -0.66 24.61
C PHE A 321 5.56 -1.20 23.44
N GLY A 322 5.95 -2.35 22.86
CA GLY A 322 5.27 -2.97 21.71
C GLY A 322 3.81 -3.32 21.99
N ASP A 323 3.52 -3.86 23.18
CA ASP A 323 2.17 -4.21 23.60
C ASP A 323 1.28 -2.97 23.76
N ILE A 324 1.79 -1.96 24.45
CA ILE A 324 1.06 -0.70 24.68
C ILE A 324 0.83 0.02 23.36
N TYR A 325 1.84 0.06 22.49
CA TYR A 325 1.76 0.61 21.15
C TYR A 325 0.66 -0.08 20.34
N THR A 326 0.64 -1.42 20.31
CA THR A 326 -0.33 -2.21 19.54
C THR A 326 -1.76 -1.98 20.04
N ARG A 327 -1.96 -1.94 21.36
CA ARG A 327 -3.28 -1.62 21.94
C ARG A 327 -3.70 -0.19 21.60
N TYR A 328 -2.77 0.76 21.66
CA TYR A 328 -3.03 2.16 21.36
C TYR A 328 -3.42 2.36 19.90
N THR A 329 -2.68 1.80 18.94
CA THR A 329 -2.98 1.94 17.51
C THR A 329 -4.33 1.31 17.16
N LEU A 330 -4.68 0.18 17.78
CA LEU A 330 -5.96 -0.49 17.56
C LEU A 330 -7.15 0.36 18.05
N LEU A 331 -7.05 0.91 19.26
CA LEU A 331 -8.08 1.82 19.79
C LEU A 331 -8.16 3.10 18.97
N VAL A 332 -7.03 3.71 18.63
CA VAL A 332 -7.02 4.92 17.80
C VAL A 332 -7.72 4.67 16.47
N TRP A 333 -7.42 3.54 15.83
CA TRP A 333 -8.06 3.20 14.58
C TRP A 333 -9.57 2.98 14.75
N GLN A 334 -9.98 2.12 15.69
CA GLN A 334 -11.37 1.74 15.91
C GLN A 334 -12.28 2.97 16.10
N TYR A 335 -11.74 4.04 16.67
CA TYR A 335 -12.48 5.26 16.98
C TYR A 335 -12.11 6.47 16.10
N GLY A 336 -11.31 6.28 15.05
CA GLY A 336 -10.98 7.36 14.10
C GLY A 336 -10.10 8.48 14.66
N GLU A 337 -9.30 8.21 15.69
CA GLU A 337 -8.48 9.19 16.41
C GLU A 337 -7.09 9.41 15.75
N THR A 338 -6.99 9.23 14.42
CA THR A 338 -5.71 9.25 13.68
C THR A 338 -4.89 10.51 13.94
N LYS A 339 -5.54 11.69 13.95
CA LYS A 339 -4.87 12.97 14.20
C LYS A 339 -4.26 13.03 15.61
N ARG A 340 -4.93 12.46 16.61
CA ARG A 340 -4.43 12.38 17.98
C ARG A 340 -3.16 11.56 18.05
N ALA A 341 -3.14 10.37 17.45
CA ALA A 341 -1.95 9.53 17.44
C ALA A 341 -0.78 10.14 16.67
N ILE A 342 -1.02 10.75 15.51
CA ILE A 342 0.00 11.48 14.74
C ILE A 342 0.67 12.53 15.64
N ASN A 343 -0.12 13.36 16.30
CA ASN A 343 0.39 14.40 17.20
C ASN A 343 1.11 13.80 18.42
N PHE A 344 0.56 12.73 18.99
CA PHE A 344 1.14 12.06 20.15
C PHE A 344 2.52 11.50 19.84
N PHE A 345 2.68 10.73 18.76
CA PHE A 345 3.97 10.13 18.40
C PHE A 345 5.00 11.14 17.92
N GLU A 346 4.60 12.27 17.34
CA GLU A 346 5.50 13.40 17.07
C GLU A 346 6.08 14.00 18.35
N VAL A 347 5.22 14.25 19.35
CA VAL A 347 5.67 14.76 20.65
C VAL A 347 6.51 13.72 21.40
N LEU A 348 6.12 12.44 21.35
CA LEU A 348 6.82 11.35 21.99
C LEU A 348 8.26 11.21 21.44
N ALA A 349 8.40 11.16 20.12
CA ALA A 349 9.71 11.06 19.47
C ALA A 349 10.57 12.31 19.66
N LYS A 350 9.97 13.50 19.77
CA LYS A 350 10.70 14.73 20.12
C LYS A 350 11.24 14.70 21.54
N ARG A 351 10.42 14.23 22.50
CA ARG A 351 10.79 14.12 23.92
C ARG A 351 11.84 13.02 24.14
N HIS A 352 11.73 11.91 23.42
CA HIS A 352 12.57 10.73 23.55
C HIS A 352 13.32 10.45 22.25
N SER A 353 14.12 11.42 21.78
CA SER A 353 14.80 11.37 20.47
C SER A 353 15.83 10.26 20.31
N GLN A 354 16.26 9.66 21.42
CA GLN A 354 17.19 8.53 21.47
C GLN A 354 16.49 7.19 21.71
N SER A 355 15.16 7.16 21.85
CA SER A 355 14.41 5.90 21.97
C SER A 355 14.20 5.31 20.56
N PRO A 356 14.75 4.11 20.26
CA PRO A 356 14.49 3.41 19.01
C PRO A 356 12.98 3.21 18.80
N ASN A 357 12.28 2.81 19.87
CA ASN A 357 10.85 2.56 19.87
C ASN A 357 10.01 3.79 19.50
N ALA A 358 10.30 4.94 20.10
CA ALA A 358 9.59 6.19 19.77
C ALA A 358 9.84 6.64 18.32
N LEU A 359 11.06 6.47 17.80
CA LEU A 359 11.39 6.79 16.40
C LEU A 359 10.74 5.83 15.41
N ALA A 360 10.69 4.54 15.71
CA ALA A 360 10.00 3.55 14.89
C ALA A 360 8.50 3.80 14.84
N ALA A 361 7.88 4.13 15.98
CA ALA A 361 6.47 4.50 16.06
C ALA A 361 6.17 5.80 15.29
N LEU A 362 7.05 6.80 15.34
CA LEU A 362 6.96 8.01 14.50
C LEU A 362 6.97 7.66 13.01
N GLY A 363 7.90 6.82 12.57
CA GLY A 363 7.97 6.39 11.17
C GLY A 363 6.71 5.64 10.71
N THR A 364 6.25 4.70 11.54
CA THR A 364 5.11 3.83 11.24
C THR A 364 3.79 4.61 11.26
N VAL A 365 3.48 5.25 12.39
CA VAL A 365 2.18 5.91 12.60
C VAL A 365 2.13 7.26 11.91
N THR A 366 3.05 8.17 12.24
CA THR A 366 2.96 9.56 11.74
C THR A 366 3.17 9.62 10.24
N TYR A 367 4.26 9.06 9.72
CA TYR A 367 4.54 9.12 8.28
C TYR A 367 3.72 8.11 7.50
N GLY A 368 3.56 6.88 7.99
CA GLY A 368 2.73 5.87 7.32
C GLY A 368 1.27 6.32 7.17
N TRP A 369 0.62 6.76 8.26
CA TRP A 369 -0.78 7.18 8.16
C TRP A 369 -0.95 8.49 7.38
N ARG A 370 -0.01 9.45 7.48
CA ARG A 370 -0.03 10.62 6.57
C ARG A 370 0.12 10.21 5.11
N GLY A 371 0.95 9.22 4.81
CA GLY A 371 1.08 8.65 3.47
C GLY A 371 -0.25 8.10 2.96
N GLN A 372 -0.92 7.28 3.79
CA GLN A 372 -2.23 6.71 3.47
C GLN A 372 -3.33 7.78 3.30
N MET A 373 -3.34 8.84 4.12
CA MET A 373 -4.24 9.99 3.90
C MET A 373 -4.05 10.63 2.54
N VAL A 374 -2.79 10.82 2.13
CA VAL A 374 -2.47 11.40 0.83
C VAL A 374 -2.83 10.44 -0.31
N LEU A 375 -2.65 9.12 -0.14
CA LEU A 375 -3.15 8.14 -1.11
C LEU A 375 -4.68 8.24 -1.25
N GLN A 376 -5.41 8.38 -0.15
CA GLN A 376 -6.86 8.54 -0.17
C GLN A 376 -7.29 9.78 -0.96
N GLU A 377 -6.62 10.93 -0.78
CA GLU A 377 -6.89 12.13 -1.60
C GLU A 377 -6.67 11.87 -3.11
N GLY A 378 -5.72 10.98 -3.45
CA GLY A 378 -5.47 10.53 -4.81
C GLY A 378 -6.60 9.64 -5.34
N LEU A 379 -7.05 8.68 -4.53
CA LEU A 379 -8.17 7.79 -4.85
C LEU A 379 -9.46 8.58 -5.08
N ASP A 380 -9.77 9.55 -4.20
CA ASP A 380 -10.92 10.44 -4.34
C ASP A 380 -10.90 11.25 -5.65
N CYS A 381 -9.72 11.53 -6.22
CA CYS A 381 -9.61 12.17 -7.53
C CYS A 381 -9.96 11.21 -8.67
N ILE A 382 -9.54 9.95 -8.57
CA ILE A 382 -9.80 8.92 -9.57
C ILE A 382 -11.28 8.52 -9.52
N GLU A 383 -11.85 8.33 -8.33
CA GLU A 383 -13.27 8.01 -8.15
C GLU A 383 -14.16 9.11 -8.75
N ARG A 384 -13.88 10.39 -8.45
CA ARG A 384 -14.58 11.50 -9.11
C ARG A 384 -14.43 11.52 -10.63
N ALA A 385 -13.28 11.10 -11.16
CA ALA A 385 -13.09 10.99 -12.60
C ALA A 385 -13.99 9.90 -13.21
N ILE A 386 -14.19 8.79 -12.50
CA ILE A 386 -15.12 7.72 -12.90
C ILE A 386 -16.56 8.20 -12.78
N GLU A 387 -16.93 8.94 -11.74
CA GLU A 387 -18.27 9.53 -11.59
C GLU A 387 -18.61 10.48 -12.74
N LEU A 388 -17.65 11.26 -13.22
CA LEU A 388 -17.84 12.17 -14.36
C LEU A 388 -17.99 11.42 -15.69
N ASN A 389 -17.32 10.29 -15.85
CA ASN A 389 -17.44 9.46 -17.04
C ASN A 389 -17.23 8.00 -16.66
N GLY A 390 -18.36 7.32 -16.44
CA GLY A 390 -18.42 5.93 -16.04
C GLY A 390 -17.84 4.96 -17.07
N ASP A 391 -17.56 5.37 -18.31
CA ASP A 391 -16.96 4.55 -19.35
C ASP A 391 -15.49 4.90 -19.64
N ASN A 392 -14.90 5.82 -18.87
CA ASN A 392 -13.51 6.19 -19.05
C ASN A 392 -12.58 5.04 -18.63
N PHE A 393 -12.09 4.31 -19.64
CA PHE A 393 -11.19 3.17 -19.46
C PHE A 393 -9.91 3.53 -18.70
N PHE A 394 -9.30 4.69 -18.98
CA PHE A 394 -8.08 5.14 -18.29
C PHE A 394 -8.31 5.34 -16.78
N SER A 395 -9.44 5.94 -16.40
CA SER A 395 -9.83 6.11 -14.99
C SER A 395 -10.07 4.76 -14.32
N LYS A 396 -10.84 3.86 -14.94
CA LYS A 396 -11.12 2.54 -14.35
C LYS A 396 -9.86 1.68 -14.17
N ILE A 397 -9.02 1.59 -15.21
CA ILE A 397 -7.78 0.79 -15.11
C ILE A 397 -6.80 1.41 -14.11
N SER A 398 -6.77 2.74 -14.01
CA SER A 398 -5.97 3.44 -13.02
C SER A 398 -6.49 3.23 -11.61
N HIS A 399 -7.80 3.21 -11.41
CA HIS A 399 -8.44 2.92 -10.13
C HIS A 399 -8.09 1.50 -9.65
N ALA A 400 -8.30 0.50 -10.51
CA ALA A 400 -7.92 -0.90 -10.24
C ALA A 400 -6.44 -1.03 -9.90
N THR A 401 -5.56 -0.30 -10.60
CA THR A 401 -4.12 -0.27 -10.29
C THR A 401 -3.82 0.43 -8.97
N PHE A 402 -4.44 1.59 -8.73
CA PHE A 402 -4.10 2.48 -7.62
C PHE A 402 -4.55 1.93 -6.27
N ILE A 403 -5.66 1.19 -6.24
CA ILE A 403 -6.14 0.54 -5.02
C ILE A 403 -5.14 -0.50 -4.50
N ALA A 404 -4.32 -1.12 -5.36
CA ALA A 404 -3.32 -2.11 -4.92
C ALA A 404 -2.29 -1.53 -3.93
N TYR A 405 -2.10 -0.20 -3.89
CA TYR A 405 -1.20 0.47 -2.96
C TYR A 405 -1.75 0.60 -1.53
N PHE A 406 -3.02 0.24 -1.30
CA PHE A 406 -3.63 0.28 0.02
C PHE A 406 -3.52 -1.09 0.71
N PRO A 407 -3.52 -1.12 2.06
CA PRO A 407 -3.70 -2.36 2.81
C PRO A 407 -4.99 -3.09 2.37
N ASN A 408 -4.92 -4.41 2.17
CA ASN A 408 -6.00 -5.23 1.56
C ASN A 408 -6.39 -4.82 0.12
N GLY A 409 -5.63 -3.92 -0.49
CA GLY A 409 -5.91 -3.38 -1.82
C GLY A 409 -5.67 -4.37 -2.95
N PHE A 410 -4.77 -5.33 -2.78
CA PHE A 410 -4.43 -6.33 -3.80
C PHE A 410 -5.66 -7.11 -4.26
N VAL A 411 -6.43 -7.69 -3.33
CA VAL A 411 -7.59 -8.53 -3.65
C VAL A 411 -8.68 -7.69 -4.33
N LYS A 412 -8.93 -6.48 -3.83
CA LYS A 412 -9.88 -5.54 -4.44
C LYS A 412 -9.44 -5.14 -5.85
N SER A 413 -8.15 -4.89 -6.04
CA SER A 413 -7.54 -4.60 -7.35
C SER A 413 -7.78 -5.76 -8.32
N MET A 414 -7.48 -7.00 -7.92
CA MET A 414 -7.69 -8.19 -8.76
C MET A 414 -9.17 -8.38 -9.12
N TYR A 415 -10.09 -8.10 -8.20
CA TYR A 415 -11.52 -8.12 -8.47
C TYR A 415 -11.91 -7.09 -9.54
N GLU A 416 -11.47 -5.85 -9.43
CA GLU A 416 -11.77 -4.81 -10.41
C GLU A 416 -11.19 -5.11 -11.79
N PHE A 417 -9.98 -5.68 -11.85
CA PHE A 417 -9.41 -6.16 -13.10
C PHE A 417 -10.21 -7.30 -13.73
N SER A 418 -10.81 -8.18 -12.92
CA SER A 418 -11.66 -9.26 -13.43
C SER A 418 -12.91 -8.72 -14.12
N ILE A 419 -13.54 -7.69 -13.56
CA ILE A 419 -14.68 -6.99 -14.16
C ILE A 419 -14.23 -6.29 -15.45
N LEU A 420 -13.12 -5.53 -15.40
CA LEU A 420 -12.59 -4.84 -16.58
C LEU A 420 -12.28 -5.78 -17.74
N ARG A 421 -11.76 -6.98 -17.44
CA ARG A 421 -11.47 -7.98 -18.46
C ARG A 421 -12.74 -8.49 -19.16
N GLN A 422 -13.84 -8.64 -18.43
CA GLN A 422 -15.14 -9.03 -19.00
C GLN A 422 -15.72 -7.89 -19.85
N THR A 423 -15.68 -6.66 -19.35
CA THR A 423 -16.28 -5.51 -20.07
C THR A 423 -15.51 -5.09 -21.32
N GLU A 424 -14.24 -5.48 -21.43
CA GLU A 424 -13.34 -5.09 -22.54
C GLU A 424 -12.98 -6.28 -23.43
N GLU A 425 -13.75 -7.38 -23.41
CA GLU A 425 -13.48 -8.62 -24.15
C GLU A 425 -13.27 -8.39 -25.66
N ASP A 426 -14.03 -7.46 -26.24
CA ASP A 426 -13.98 -7.12 -27.66
C ASP A 426 -12.83 -6.17 -28.03
N SER A 427 -11.99 -5.76 -27.06
CA SER A 427 -10.87 -4.83 -27.28
C SER A 427 -9.51 -5.46 -26.98
N PRO A 428 -8.86 -6.11 -27.98
CA PRO A 428 -7.56 -6.76 -27.79
C PRO A 428 -6.48 -5.85 -27.19
N GLN A 429 -6.48 -4.57 -27.57
CA GLN A 429 -5.51 -3.59 -27.07
C GLN A 429 -5.72 -3.30 -25.57
N ARG A 430 -6.98 -3.11 -25.13
CA ARG A 430 -7.30 -2.87 -23.71
C ARG A 430 -7.09 -4.12 -22.87
N LEU A 431 -7.42 -5.30 -23.38
CA LEU A 431 -7.11 -6.58 -22.73
C LEU A 431 -5.62 -6.79 -22.50
N ASN A 432 -4.78 -6.47 -23.49
CA ASN A 432 -3.33 -6.57 -23.34
C ASN A 432 -2.80 -5.64 -22.25
N LEU A 433 -3.33 -4.42 -22.18
CA LEU A 433 -2.98 -3.49 -21.12
C LEU A 433 -3.47 -3.94 -19.73
N ILE A 434 -4.69 -4.51 -19.63
CA ILE A 434 -5.20 -5.11 -18.39
C ILE A 434 -4.27 -6.25 -17.93
N LYS A 435 -3.95 -7.21 -18.81
CA LYS A 435 -3.04 -8.32 -18.51
C LYS A 435 -1.68 -7.81 -18.03
N TYR A 436 -1.13 -6.80 -18.72
CA TYR A 436 0.12 -6.18 -18.32
C TYR A 436 0.05 -5.59 -16.90
N ARG A 437 -1.02 -4.86 -16.56
CA ARG A 437 -1.21 -4.28 -15.21
C ARG A 437 -1.38 -5.35 -14.14
N ILE A 438 -2.14 -6.41 -14.42
CA ILE A 438 -2.27 -7.56 -13.52
C ILE A 438 -0.89 -8.17 -13.25
N ASN A 439 -0.09 -8.45 -14.28
CA ASN A 439 1.26 -9.01 -14.12
C ASN A 439 2.13 -8.15 -13.24
N HIS A 440 2.11 -6.85 -13.49
CA HIS A 440 2.91 -5.89 -12.76
C HIS A 440 2.55 -5.90 -11.26
N ILE A 441 1.26 -5.82 -10.93
CA ILE A 441 0.79 -5.83 -9.54
C ILE A 441 1.08 -7.19 -8.90
N CYS A 442 0.82 -8.30 -9.58
CA CYS A 442 1.17 -9.64 -9.09
C CYS A 442 2.66 -9.71 -8.70
N THR A 443 3.55 -9.25 -9.58
CA THR A 443 5.00 -9.21 -9.30
C THR A 443 5.33 -8.33 -8.09
N GLN A 444 4.72 -7.14 -7.99
CA GLN A 444 4.93 -6.22 -6.86
C GLN A 444 4.46 -6.80 -5.52
N HIS A 445 3.47 -7.69 -5.56
CA HIS A 445 2.95 -8.41 -4.40
C HIS A 445 3.57 -9.79 -4.21
N GLY A 446 4.64 -10.14 -4.94
CA GLY A 446 5.43 -11.37 -4.73
C GLY A 446 4.87 -12.63 -5.40
N HIS A 447 4.03 -12.49 -6.43
CA HIS A 447 3.55 -13.62 -7.23
C HIS A 447 4.41 -13.82 -8.48
N ASP A 448 4.72 -15.09 -8.81
CA ASP A 448 5.62 -15.46 -9.92
C ASP A 448 4.97 -15.37 -11.33
N GLY A 449 3.68 -15.02 -11.44
CA GLY A 449 2.98 -14.92 -12.73
C GLY A 449 1.51 -14.56 -12.62
N ILE A 450 0.78 -14.62 -13.75
CA ILE A 450 -0.69 -14.47 -13.75
C ILE A 450 -1.27 -15.61 -12.94
N LEU A 451 -1.97 -15.26 -11.87
CA LEU A 451 -2.76 -16.23 -11.11
C LEU A 451 -3.89 -16.73 -12.00
N THR A 452 -3.73 -17.93 -12.55
CA THR A 452 -4.76 -18.65 -13.32
C THR A 452 -6.01 -18.94 -12.48
N GLU A 453 -5.90 -18.86 -11.14
CA GLU A 453 -6.94 -19.19 -10.17
C GLU A 453 -7.84 -18.01 -9.77
N TYR A 454 -7.55 -16.78 -10.19
CA TYR A 454 -8.39 -15.62 -9.90
C TYR A 454 -9.53 -15.52 -10.92
N VAL A 455 -10.37 -16.55 -10.93
CA VAL A 455 -11.66 -16.56 -11.62
C VAL A 455 -12.69 -15.96 -10.67
N GLU A 456 -13.62 -15.14 -11.18
CA GLU A 456 -14.59 -14.35 -10.40
C GLU A 456 -15.25 -15.08 -9.21
N PRO A 457 -15.64 -16.38 -9.28
CA PRO A 457 -16.23 -17.10 -8.15
C PRO A 457 -15.26 -17.25 -6.96
N VAL A 458 -13.97 -17.45 -7.24
CA VAL A 458 -12.91 -17.59 -6.23
C VAL A 458 -12.63 -16.25 -5.57
N ILE A 459 -12.67 -15.16 -6.34
CA ILE A 459 -12.46 -13.79 -5.83
C ILE A 459 -13.66 -13.36 -4.96
N LYS A 460 -14.90 -13.59 -5.42
CA LYS A 460 -16.12 -13.29 -4.65
C LYS A 460 -16.27 -14.13 -3.39
N HIS A 461 -15.68 -15.32 -3.34
CA HIS A 461 -15.65 -16.14 -2.13
C HIS A 461 -14.57 -15.67 -1.14
N ARG A 462 -13.52 -14.99 -1.62
CA ARG A 462 -12.39 -14.49 -0.84
C ARG A 462 -12.59 -13.05 -0.30
N LEU A 463 -13.39 -12.22 -0.99
CA LEU A 463 -13.93 -10.94 -0.51
C LEU A 463 -15.14 -11.16 0.39
#